data_AF-A0A369BFB5-F1
#
_entry.id   AF-A0A369BFB5-F1
#
_cell.length_a   1.000
_cell.length_b   1.000
_cell.length_c   1.000
_cell.angle_alpha   90.00
_cell.angle_beta   90.00
_cell.angle_gamma   90.00
#
_symmetry.space_group_name_H-M   'P 1'
#
loop_
_entity.id
_entity.type
_entity.pdbx_description
1 polymer ?
#
loop_
_entity_poly.entity_id
_entity_poly.type
_entity_poly.pdbx_seq_one_letter_code
_entity_poly.pdbx_strand_id
1 'polypeptide(L)'
;MKIFIRRIKSINKNRWREGKYTENRKLSFERIIFLTFILAFTFLIVVQTILISPVARTFISGRSEPEGIPLGREEYLYDEGEIGVKLLNGNADGKVKILVNGDEAGVFTGGIVTLKVRDGDVVEVDGSGTGDEVEAVIVTRSGNIDNDCANKRVRVKYGVKKLTQIKIQ
;
A
#
# COMPACT_ATOMS: atom_id res chain seq x y z
N MET A 1 -45.42 78.81 10.70
CA MET A 1 -44.00 78.43 10.97
C MET A 1 -43.83 77.21 11.90
N LYS A 2 -44.63 77.02 12.96
CA LYS A 2 -44.47 75.88 13.92
C LYS A 2 -44.66 74.47 13.34
N ILE A 3 -45.44 74.31 12.27
CA ILE A 3 -45.73 73.01 11.65
C ILE A 3 -44.49 72.45 10.92
N PHE A 4 -43.72 73.33 10.27
CA PHE A 4 -42.53 72.95 9.51
C PHE A 4 -41.41 72.43 10.41
N ILE A 5 -41.22 73.07 11.58
CA ILE A 5 -40.23 72.68 12.58
C ILE A 5 -40.55 71.30 13.19
N ARG A 6 -41.82 70.97 13.40
CA ARG A 6 -42.23 69.63 13.89
C ARG A 6 -41.90 68.54 12.88
N ARG A 7 -42.05 68.80 11.58
CA ARG A 7 -41.79 67.82 10.52
C ARG A 7 -40.31 67.50 10.36
N ILE A 8 -39.43 68.51 10.49
CA ILE A 8 -37.97 68.30 10.43
C ILE A 8 -37.48 67.49 11.64
N LYS A 9 -38.03 67.73 12.83
CA LYS A 9 -37.67 66.99 14.05
C LYS A 9 -38.07 65.51 14.00
N SER A 10 -39.20 65.17 13.38
CA SER A 10 -39.64 63.76 13.26
C SER A 10 -38.82 63.00 12.21
N ILE A 11 -38.44 63.63 11.10
CA ILE A 11 -37.59 63.02 10.07
C ILE A 11 -36.21 62.70 10.62
N ASN A 12 -35.61 63.61 11.39
CA ASN A 12 -34.29 63.38 11.98
C ASN A 12 -34.34 62.28 13.04
N LYS A 13 -35.37 62.26 13.91
CA LYS A 13 -35.55 61.19 14.92
C LYS A 13 -35.68 59.79 14.31
N ASN A 14 -36.29 59.66 13.13
CA ASN A 14 -36.43 58.38 12.44
C ASN A 14 -35.11 57.91 11.80
N ARG A 15 -34.33 58.81 11.16
CA ARG A 15 -32.99 58.46 10.64
C ARG A 15 -32.01 58.00 11.72
N TRP A 16 -32.03 58.63 12.90
CA TRP A 16 -31.18 58.22 14.04
C TRP A 16 -31.59 56.86 14.64
N ARG A 17 -32.85 56.44 14.49
CA ARG A 17 -33.30 55.12 14.93
C ARG A 17 -32.86 54.04 13.96
N GLU A 18 -33.01 54.24 12.65
CA GLU A 18 -32.65 53.24 11.65
C GLU A 18 -31.15 52.89 11.63
N GLY A 19 -30.26 53.88 11.82
CA GLY A 19 -28.80 53.63 11.91
C GLY A 19 -28.38 52.79 13.12
N LYS A 20 -29.07 52.91 14.27
CA LYS A 20 -28.78 52.11 15.47
C LYS A 20 -29.29 50.66 15.38
N TYR A 21 -30.31 50.39 14.54
CA TYR A 21 -30.84 49.03 14.36
C TYR A 21 -29.97 48.18 13.42
N THR A 22 -29.34 48.78 12.41
CA THR A 22 -28.46 48.06 11.47
C THR A 22 -27.09 47.75 12.08
N GLU A 23 -26.53 48.66 12.87
CA GLU A 23 -25.27 48.48 13.58
C GLU A 23 -25.37 47.40 14.68
N ASN A 24 -26.46 47.41 15.48
CA ASN A 24 -26.72 46.34 16.46
C ASN A 24 -26.96 44.96 15.80
N ARG A 25 -27.58 44.91 14.61
CA ARG A 25 -27.77 43.64 13.90
C ARG A 25 -26.46 43.06 13.38
N LYS A 26 -25.54 43.88 12.89
CA LYS A 26 -24.19 43.43 12.47
C LYS A 26 -23.38 42.88 13.64
N LEU A 27 -23.35 43.60 14.77
CA LEU A 27 -22.67 43.16 15.99
C LEU A 27 -23.27 41.85 16.54
N SER A 28 -24.59 41.69 16.44
CA SER A 28 -25.27 40.46 16.86
C SER A 28 -24.98 39.28 15.93
N PHE A 29 -24.94 39.51 14.63
CA PHE A 29 -24.67 38.46 13.63
C PHE A 29 -23.23 37.95 13.72
N GLU A 30 -22.26 38.85 13.88
CA GLU A 30 -20.86 38.49 14.13
C GLU A 30 -20.71 37.64 15.40
N ARG A 31 -21.39 38.03 16.48
CA ARG A 31 -21.41 37.25 17.73
C ARG A 31 -22.02 35.87 17.56
N ILE A 32 -23.08 35.74 16.76
CA ILE A 32 -23.73 34.47 16.48
C ILE A 32 -22.79 33.55 15.70
N ILE A 33 -22.16 34.04 14.63
CA ILE A 33 -21.21 33.24 13.83
C ILE A 33 -20.02 32.81 14.68
N PHE A 34 -19.46 33.73 15.47
CA PHE A 34 -18.32 33.44 16.34
C PHE A 34 -18.68 32.39 17.40
N LEU A 35 -19.86 32.49 18.01
CA LEU A 35 -20.33 31.52 18.99
C LEU A 35 -20.61 30.15 18.34
N THR A 36 -21.21 30.12 17.15
CA THR A 36 -21.40 28.88 16.38
C THR A 36 -20.07 28.23 16.03
N PHE A 37 -19.07 29.03 15.62
CA PHE A 37 -17.74 28.52 15.30
C PHE A 37 -17.05 27.92 16.53
N ILE A 38 -17.07 28.61 17.67
CA ILE A 38 -16.51 28.08 18.93
C ILE A 38 -17.21 26.78 19.35
N LEU A 39 -18.54 26.74 19.22
CA LEU A 39 -19.32 25.56 19.59
C LEU A 39 -19.01 24.36 18.69
N ALA A 40 -18.93 24.58 17.37
CA ALA A 40 -18.54 23.56 16.40
C ALA A 40 -17.09 23.08 16.63
N PHE A 41 -16.17 24.00 16.90
CA PHE A 41 -14.77 23.68 17.17
C PHE A 41 -14.62 22.87 18.47
N THR A 42 -15.32 23.26 19.53
CA THR A 42 -15.35 22.52 20.80
C THR A 42 -15.93 21.12 20.61
N PHE A 43 -17.01 21.00 19.82
CA PHE A 43 -17.61 19.71 19.48
C PHE A 43 -16.61 18.81 18.73
N LEU A 44 -15.87 19.34 17.76
CA LEU A 44 -14.84 18.58 17.04
C LEU A 44 -13.71 18.11 17.96
N ILE A 45 -13.24 18.94 18.90
CA ILE A 45 -12.23 18.54 19.88
C ILE A 45 -12.73 17.38 20.75
N VAL A 46 -13.99 17.44 21.21
CA VAL A 46 -14.60 16.37 22.01
C VAL A 46 -14.67 15.07 21.20
N VAL A 47 -15.16 15.13 19.96
CA VAL A 47 -15.25 13.95 19.07
C VAL A 47 -13.87 13.33 18.84
N GLN A 48 -12.86 14.16 18.55
CA GLN A 48 -11.49 13.67 18.34
C GLN A 48 -10.91 13.05 19.63
N THR A 49 -11.14 13.65 20.78
CA THR A 49 -10.68 13.12 22.08
C THR A 49 -11.32 11.76 22.39
N ILE A 50 -12.61 11.62 22.10
CA ILE A 50 -13.33 10.35 22.23
C ILE A 50 -12.71 9.31 21.28
N LEU A 51 -12.53 9.63 19.99
CA LEU A 51 -11.98 8.71 18.99
C LEU A 51 -10.52 8.32 19.21
N ILE A 52 -9.73 9.18 19.85
CA ILE A 52 -8.33 8.91 20.24
C ILE A 52 -8.29 8.00 21.48
N SER A 53 -9.31 8.03 22.33
CA SER A 53 -9.36 7.17 23.51
C SER A 53 -9.55 5.69 23.11
N PRO A 54 -8.72 4.76 23.61
CA PRO A 54 -8.87 3.32 23.36
C PRO A 54 -10.24 2.78 23.81
N VAL A 55 -10.82 3.43 24.83
CA VAL A 55 -12.09 3.04 25.46
C VAL A 55 -13.29 3.29 24.53
N ALA A 56 -13.31 4.38 23.76
CA ALA A 56 -14.41 4.62 22.82
C ALA A 56 -14.32 3.74 21.57
N ARG A 57 -13.11 3.34 21.15
CA ARG A 57 -12.93 2.33 20.09
C ARG A 57 -13.61 1.02 20.46
N THR A 58 -13.51 0.57 21.71
CA THR A 58 -14.15 -0.69 22.13
C THR A 58 -15.67 -0.63 22.24
N PHE A 59 -16.26 0.56 22.44
CA PHE A 59 -17.73 0.71 22.50
C PHE A 59 -18.39 0.93 21.13
N ILE A 60 -17.69 1.59 20.19
CA ILE A 60 -18.17 1.77 18.80
C ILE A 60 -17.92 0.49 17.99
N SER A 61 -16.79 -0.17 18.23
CA SER A 61 -16.47 -1.48 17.66
C SER A 61 -17.08 -2.59 18.51
N GLY A 62 -18.42 -2.73 18.48
CA GLY A 62 -19.18 -3.85 19.08
C GLY A 62 -18.82 -5.26 18.57
N ARG A 63 -17.62 -5.43 18.01
CA ARG A 63 -16.91 -6.68 17.78
C ARG A 63 -15.57 -6.55 18.48
N SER A 64 -15.48 -7.18 19.63
CA SER A 64 -14.22 -7.55 20.26
C SER A 64 -13.54 -8.63 19.40
N GLU A 65 -12.97 -8.21 18.27
CA GLU A 65 -11.80 -8.87 17.71
C GLU A 65 -10.69 -7.82 17.75
N PRO A 66 -9.60 -8.06 18.47
CA PRO A 66 -8.43 -7.21 18.38
C PRO A 66 -8.00 -7.20 16.90
N GLU A 67 -7.71 -6.01 16.37
CA GLU A 67 -7.18 -5.84 15.01
C GLU A 67 -6.02 -6.84 14.81
N GLY A 68 -6.28 -7.88 14.01
CA GLY A 68 -5.33 -8.93 13.64
C GLY A 68 -5.26 -10.10 14.62
N ILE A 69 -5.93 -11.20 14.27
CA ILE A 69 -5.46 -12.53 14.66
C ILE A 69 -4.23 -12.79 13.74
N PRO A 70 -3.03 -13.13 14.25
CA PRO A 70 -1.97 -13.58 13.38
C PRO A 70 -2.52 -14.75 12.56
N LEU A 71 -2.43 -14.67 11.23
CA LEU A 71 -2.89 -15.74 10.35
C LEU A 71 -2.20 -17.04 10.81
N GLY A 72 -2.97 -17.89 11.49
CA GLY A 72 -2.51 -19.17 11.98
C GLY A 72 -2.34 -20.07 10.78
N ARG A 73 -1.14 -20.01 10.19
CA ARG A 73 -0.74 -20.47 8.85
C ARG A 73 -1.04 -19.41 7.80
N GLU A 74 0.03 -18.96 7.15
CA GLU A 74 -0.03 -18.24 5.88
C GLU A 74 -0.81 -19.13 4.90
N GLU A 75 -2.09 -18.85 4.72
CA GLU A 75 -2.81 -19.34 3.54
C GLU A 75 -2.28 -18.49 2.40
N TYR A 76 -1.22 -18.96 1.75
CA TYR A 76 -0.69 -18.32 0.56
C TYR A 76 -1.83 -18.26 -0.46
N LEU A 77 -2.23 -17.04 -0.86
CA LEU A 77 -3.25 -16.80 -1.89
C LEU A 77 -2.85 -17.36 -3.27
N TYR A 78 -1.64 -17.90 -3.38
CA TYR A 78 -1.04 -18.45 -4.57
C TYR A 78 -0.39 -19.78 -4.21
N ASP A 79 -0.56 -20.77 -5.07
CA ASP A 79 0.17 -22.01 -4.93
C ASP A 79 1.67 -21.74 -5.13
N GLU A 80 2.49 -22.22 -4.20
CA GLU A 80 3.94 -22.18 -4.30
C GLU A 80 4.46 -23.59 -4.62
N GLY A 81 5.48 -23.65 -5.46
CA GLY A 81 6.22 -24.87 -5.76
C GLY A 81 7.71 -24.68 -5.52
N GLU A 82 8.45 -25.79 -5.55
CA GLU A 82 9.90 -25.77 -5.43
C GLU A 82 10.52 -26.44 -6.65
N ILE A 83 11.58 -25.84 -7.21
CA ILE A 83 12.42 -26.47 -8.23
C ILE A 83 13.87 -26.51 -7.74
N GLY A 84 14.61 -27.55 -8.13
CA GLY A 84 16.05 -27.62 -7.95
C GLY A 84 16.76 -27.49 -9.29
N VAL A 85 17.70 -26.57 -9.37
CA VAL A 85 18.50 -26.32 -10.58
C VAL A 85 19.96 -26.62 -10.31
N LYS A 86 20.63 -27.26 -11.27
CA LYS A 86 22.03 -27.65 -11.17
C LYS A 86 22.80 -27.27 -12.43
N LEU A 87 24.08 -26.93 -12.27
CA LEU A 87 25.02 -26.83 -13.39
C LEU A 87 25.52 -28.21 -13.82
N LEU A 88 25.41 -28.53 -15.10
CA LEU A 88 25.97 -29.73 -15.72
C LEU A 88 27.45 -29.56 -16.10
N ASN A 89 27.82 -28.35 -16.50
CA ASN A 89 29.19 -27.94 -16.78
C ASN A 89 29.40 -26.48 -16.33
N GLY A 90 30.67 -26.07 -16.29
CA GLY A 90 31.07 -24.78 -15.74
C GLY A 90 31.55 -24.88 -14.29
N ASN A 91 32.21 -23.83 -13.83
CA ASN A 91 32.68 -23.74 -12.45
C ASN A 91 31.58 -23.16 -11.57
N ALA A 92 31.34 -23.79 -10.41
CA ALA A 92 30.38 -23.30 -9.42
C ALA A 92 31.09 -22.34 -8.45
N ASP A 93 31.62 -21.24 -8.99
CA ASP A 93 32.40 -20.23 -8.27
C ASP A 93 31.56 -19.01 -7.84
N GLY A 94 30.23 -19.12 -7.91
CA GLY A 94 29.28 -18.06 -7.59
C GLY A 94 29.13 -16.99 -8.67
N LYS A 95 29.79 -17.11 -9.82
CA LYS A 95 29.67 -16.12 -10.92
C LYS A 95 28.45 -16.34 -11.81
N VAL A 96 27.94 -17.56 -11.86
CA VAL A 96 26.68 -17.88 -12.54
C VAL A 96 25.54 -17.71 -11.54
N LYS A 97 24.55 -16.92 -11.93
CA LYS A 97 23.38 -16.62 -11.09
C LYS A 97 22.13 -17.25 -11.67
N ILE A 98 21.18 -17.56 -10.79
CA ILE A 98 19.83 -17.91 -11.19
C ILE A 98 18.89 -16.77 -10.81
N LEU A 99 18.05 -16.39 -11.75
CA LEU A 99 17.10 -15.30 -11.60
C LEU A 99 15.67 -15.82 -11.65
N VAL A 100 14.79 -15.19 -10.90
CA VAL A 100 13.34 -15.37 -11.00
C VAL A 100 12.75 -14.00 -11.33
N ASN A 101 12.10 -13.89 -12.49
CA ASN A 101 11.54 -12.65 -13.01
C ASN A 101 12.56 -11.48 -13.09
N GLY A 102 13.81 -11.79 -13.42
CA GLY A 102 14.91 -10.81 -13.49
C GLY A 102 15.60 -10.50 -12.16
N ASP A 103 15.06 -10.96 -11.03
CA ASP A 103 15.66 -10.77 -9.70
C ASP A 103 16.57 -11.94 -9.32
N GLU A 104 17.71 -11.64 -8.68
CA GLU A 104 18.64 -12.67 -8.21
C GLU A 104 18.01 -13.55 -7.12
N ALA A 105 17.79 -14.81 -7.45
CA ALA A 105 17.19 -15.81 -6.56
C ALA A 105 18.24 -16.77 -5.97
N GLY A 106 19.44 -16.83 -6.56
CA GLY A 106 20.55 -17.59 -6.03
C GLY A 106 21.81 -17.58 -6.89
N VAL A 107 22.88 -18.15 -6.36
CA VAL A 107 24.17 -18.33 -7.01
C VAL A 107 24.58 -19.80 -7.02
N PHE A 108 25.27 -20.23 -8.06
CA PHE A 108 25.81 -21.58 -8.10
C PHE A 108 27.18 -21.63 -7.41
N THR A 109 27.20 -22.07 -6.15
CA THR A 109 28.43 -22.33 -5.37
C THR A 109 28.78 -23.83 -5.23
N GLY A 110 28.00 -24.68 -5.89
CA GLY A 110 28.12 -26.14 -5.88
C GLY A 110 26.80 -26.81 -5.52
N GLY A 111 26.55 -28.01 -6.08
CA GLY A 111 25.33 -28.76 -5.79
C GLY A 111 24.08 -28.28 -6.54
N ILE A 112 22.92 -28.37 -5.90
CA ILE A 112 21.60 -28.01 -6.43
C ILE A 112 21.15 -26.72 -5.74
N VAL A 113 20.73 -25.73 -6.51
CA VAL A 113 20.09 -24.51 -6.02
C VAL A 113 18.58 -24.74 -6.01
N THR A 114 17.99 -24.74 -4.82
CA THR A 114 16.53 -24.87 -4.65
C THR A 114 15.88 -23.49 -4.67
N LEU A 115 14.87 -23.33 -5.51
CA LEU A 115 14.10 -22.10 -5.67
C LEU A 115 12.64 -22.34 -5.34
N LYS A 116 12.05 -21.43 -4.56
CA LYS A 116 10.61 -21.30 -4.45
C LYS A 116 10.07 -20.50 -5.62
N VAL A 117 9.04 -21.01 -6.27
CA VAL A 117 8.46 -20.44 -7.49
C VAL A 117 6.95 -20.45 -7.44
N ARG A 118 6.33 -19.52 -8.16
CA ARG A 118 4.88 -19.36 -8.31
C ARG A 118 4.45 -19.60 -9.74
N ASP A 119 3.15 -19.78 -9.94
CA ASP A 119 2.60 -19.92 -11.28
C ASP A 119 2.94 -18.68 -12.14
N GLY A 120 3.42 -18.93 -13.35
CA GLY A 120 3.80 -17.88 -14.30
C GLY A 120 5.22 -17.34 -14.14
N ASP A 121 5.95 -17.66 -13.06
CA ASP A 121 7.32 -17.19 -12.84
C ASP A 121 8.26 -17.59 -13.98
N VAL A 122 9.13 -16.68 -14.38
CA VAL A 122 10.16 -16.92 -15.39
C VAL A 122 11.49 -17.16 -14.69
N VAL A 123 12.03 -18.37 -14.86
CA VAL A 123 13.33 -18.74 -14.33
C VAL A 123 14.38 -18.55 -15.42
N GLU A 124 15.47 -17.86 -15.06
CA GLU A 124 16.52 -17.46 -15.99
C GLU A 124 17.89 -17.74 -15.38
N VAL A 125 18.91 -17.84 -16.24
CA VAL A 125 20.30 -18.03 -15.84
C VAL A 125 21.12 -16.89 -16.40
N ASP A 126 21.85 -16.21 -15.51
CA ASP A 126 22.79 -15.16 -15.86
C ASP A 126 24.22 -15.74 -15.88
N GLY A 127 24.79 -15.79 -17.08
CA GLY A 127 26.16 -16.22 -17.33
C GLY A 127 27.13 -15.05 -17.53
N SER A 128 26.73 -13.80 -17.29
CA SER A 128 27.59 -12.63 -17.55
C SER A 128 28.87 -12.62 -16.70
N GLY A 129 28.88 -13.32 -15.56
CA GLY A 129 30.05 -13.46 -14.71
C GLY A 129 31.05 -14.54 -15.15
N THR A 130 30.70 -15.44 -16.07
CA THR A 130 31.58 -16.52 -16.53
C THR A 130 32.23 -16.17 -17.88
N GLY A 131 33.48 -16.58 -18.08
CA GLY A 131 34.16 -16.50 -19.37
C GLY A 131 33.84 -17.67 -20.31
N ASP A 132 33.28 -18.75 -19.75
CA ASP A 132 33.00 -20.02 -20.41
C ASP A 132 31.49 -20.27 -20.55
N GLU A 133 31.10 -21.10 -21.53
CA GLU A 133 29.73 -21.56 -21.68
C GLU A 133 29.35 -22.53 -20.55
N VAL A 134 28.19 -22.28 -19.95
CA VAL A 134 27.62 -23.10 -18.86
C VAL A 134 26.24 -23.61 -19.23
N GLU A 135 25.89 -24.79 -18.74
CA GLU A 135 24.63 -25.50 -18.97
C GLU A 135 23.96 -25.75 -17.62
N ALA A 136 22.78 -25.18 -17.43
CA ALA A 136 21.96 -25.39 -16.25
C ALA A 136 20.77 -26.29 -16.58
N VAL A 137 20.36 -27.13 -15.63
CA VAL A 137 19.24 -28.07 -15.77
C VAL A 137 18.37 -28.10 -14.53
N ILE A 138 17.06 -28.23 -14.73
CA ILE A 138 16.11 -28.53 -13.65
C ILE A 138 16.20 -30.02 -13.31
N VAL A 139 16.62 -30.33 -12.09
CA VAL A 139 16.83 -31.71 -11.59
C VAL A 139 15.73 -32.19 -10.66
N THR A 140 15.06 -31.28 -9.95
CA THR A 140 13.96 -31.61 -9.05
C THR A 140 12.82 -30.60 -9.20
N ARG A 141 11.60 -31.04 -8.89
CA ARG A 141 10.40 -30.20 -8.81
C ARG A 141 9.48 -30.72 -7.71
N SER A 142 8.67 -29.86 -7.13
CA SER A 142 7.54 -30.24 -6.27
C SER A 142 6.41 -30.83 -7.12
N GLY A 143 5.55 -31.63 -6.46
CA GLY A 143 4.50 -32.41 -7.13
C GLY A 143 3.48 -31.58 -7.91
N ASN A 144 3.20 -30.36 -7.45
CA ASN A 144 2.23 -29.42 -8.00
C ASN A 144 2.73 -28.63 -9.24
N ILE A 145 4.02 -28.71 -9.59
CA ILE A 145 4.52 -28.06 -10.82
C ILE A 145 4.34 -29.00 -12.02
N ASP A 146 3.93 -28.46 -13.16
CA ASP A 146 3.77 -29.19 -14.43
C ASP A 146 5.05 -29.96 -14.80
N ASN A 147 4.87 -31.18 -15.30
CA ASN A 147 5.95 -32.06 -15.77
C ASN A 147 6.78 -31.46 -16.91
N ASP A 148 6.24 -30.52 -17.69
CA ASP A 148 6.99 -29.85 -18.77
C ASP A 148 8.24 -29.10 -18.28
N CYS A 149 8.33 -28.75 -16.99
CA CYS A 149 9.54 -28.13 -16.43
C CYS A 149 10.67 -29.14 -16.19
N ALA A 150 10.38 -30.44 -16.08
CA ALA A 150 11.37 -31.45 -15.69
C ALA A 150 12.44 -31.61 -16.77
N ASN A 151 13.71 -31.66 -16.35
CA ASN A 151 14.87 -31.85 -17.23
C ASN A 151 15.08 -30.74 -18.29
N LYS A 152 14.38 -29.60 -18.22
CA LYS A 152 14.67 -28.46 -19.09
C LYS A 152 16.08 -27.95 -18.83
N ARG A 153 16.75 -27.56 -19.92
CA ARG A 153 18.15 -27.13 -19.92
C ARG A 153 18.33 -25.84 -20.68
N VAL A 154 19.30 -25.05 -20.26
CA VAL A 154 19.72 -23.84 -20.98
C VAL A 154 21.24 -23.74 -21.01
N ARG A 155 21.79 -23.38 -22.17
CA ARG A 155 23.21 -23.06 -22.34
C ARG A 155 23.41 -21.55 -22.43
N VAL A 156 24.27 -21.02 -21.58
CA VAL A 156 24.54 -19.58 -21.45
C VAL A 156 26.05 -19.36 -21.52
N LYS A 157 26.48 -18.52 -22.46
CA LYS A 157 27.88 -18.07 -22.55
C LYS A 157 28.05 -16.64 -22.08
N TYR A 158 27.07 -15.78 -22.39
CA TYR A 158 27.06 -14.38 -21.97
C TYR A 158 25.61 -13.92 -21.80
N GLY A 159 25.37 -12.97 -20.89
CA GLY A 159 24.06 -12.39 -20.64
C GLY A 159 23.13 -13.34 -19.90
N VAL A 160 21.84 -13.00 -19.96
CA VAL A 160 20.74 -13.73 -19.32
C VAL A 160 20.01 -14.57 -20.37
N LYS A 161 19.67 -15.82 -20.04
CA LYS A 161 18.75 -16.63 -20.84
C LYS A 161 17.67 -17.29 -20.00
N LYS A 162 16.46 -17.33 -20.57
CA LYS A 162 15.32 -18.06 -20.01
C LYS A 162 15.58 -19.56 -19.99
N LEU A 163 15.41 -20.16 -18.82
CA LEU A 163 15.41 -21.61 -18.59
C LEU A 163 14.01 -22.19 -18.77
N THR A 164 13.02 -21.62 -18.06
CA THR A 164 11.61 -22.05 -18.19
C THR A 164 10.66 -20.96 -17.70
N GLN A 165 9.37 -21.15 -17.99
CA GLN A 165 8.29 -20.51 -17.26
C GLN A 165 7.57 -21.56 -16.43
N ILE A 166 7.24 -21.23 -15.19
CA ILE A 166 6.61 -22.13 -14.24
C ILE A 166 5.11 -22.19 -14.52
N LYS A 167 4.57 -23.39 -14.44
CA LYS A 167 3.14 -23.68 -14.49
C LYS A 167 2.80 -24.58 -13.32
N ILE A 168 1.86 -24.16 -12.49
CA ILE A 168 1.35 -24.94 -11.37
C ILE A 168 0.01 -25.56 -11.76
N GLN A 169 -0.25 -26.79 -11.30
CA GLN A 169 -1.43 -27.60 -11.59
C GLN A 169 -2.43 -27.62 -10.43
#